data_AF-A0A498NX70-F1
#
_entry.id   AF-A0A498NX70-F1
#
_cell.length_a   1.000
_cell.length_b   1.000
_cell.length_c   1.000
_cell.angle_alpha   90.00
_cell.angle_beta   90.00
_cell.angle_gamma   90.00
#
_symmetry.space_group_name_H-M   'P 1'
#
loop_
_entity.id
_entity.type
_entity.pdbx_description
1 polymer ?
#
loop_
_entity_poly.entity_id
_entity_poly.type
_entity_poly.pdbx_seq_one_letter_code
_entity_poly.pdbx_strand_id
1 'polypeptide(L)'
;MSLNDFACVFWSYSKNDWITDGCTKTMNSSGIAGCSCKNKQKANFAILMAYDINYNYSKALHWISITGCALSVLGLCATALYQIITRKSRGGNPTLLVVNICTSMTIFYLLFVSGINNPVQHVNVARVFGENIVPESDHHKYPDEGPCTAVTALLQYFLLATFTWNTLYGINVYMLFQSSVSGTPRWFPKVSMAVGWGPH
;
A
#
# COMPACT_ATOMS: atom_id res chain seq x y z
N MET A 1 4.82 24.87 -4.68
CA MET A 1 4.26 23.88 -5.62
C MET A 1 4.73 24.28 -7.01
N SER A 2 5.89 23.78 -7.43
CA SER A 2 6.50 24.11 -8.73
C SER A 2 6.17 23.00 -9.72
N LEU A 3 5.48 23.35 -10.80
CA LEU A 3 5.10 22.43 -11.88
C LEU A 3 6.36 22.13 -12.71
N ASN A 4 7.16 21.15 -12.28
CA ASN A 4 8.50 20.94 -12.83
C ASN A 4 8.53 20.08 -14.09
N ASP A 5 7.42 19.41 -14.45
CA ASP A 5 7.31 18.69 -15.71
C ASP A 5 5.85 18.50 -16.15
N PHE A 6 5.50 19.00 -17.33
CA PHE A 6 4.18 18.84 -17.94
C PHE A 6 4.30 18.86 -19.47
N ALA A 7 3.32 18.33 -20.18
CA ALA A 7 3.24 18.36 -21.63
C ALA A 7 1.86 18.79 -22.11
N CYS A 8 1.86 19.59 -23.17
CA CYS A 8 0.67 20.01 -23.89
C CYS A 8 0.40 18.99 -25.00
N VAL A 9 -0.70 18.24 -24.91
CA VAL A 9 -1.02 17.16 -25.85
C VAL A 9 -2.44 17.27 -26.39
N PHE A 10 -2.67 16.63 -27.54
CA PHE A 10 -4.02 16.37 -28.04
C PHE A 10 -4.18 14.89 -28.38
N TRP A 11 -5.42 14.41 -28.30
CA TRP A 11 -5.75 13.03 -28.65
C TRP A 11 -5.74 12.83 -30.16
N SER A 12 -4.90 11.92 -30.65
CA SER A 12 -4.87 11.53 -32.06
C SER A 12 -5.61 10.23 -32.29
N TYR A 13 -6.79 10.32 -32.91
CA TYR A 13 -7.58 9.14 -33.28
C TYR A 13 -6.87 8.22 -34.29
N SER A 14 -5.95 8.72 -35.11
CA SER A 14 -5.20 7.89 -36.06
C SER A 14 -4.12 7.05 -35.40
N LYS A 15 -3.50 7.56 -34.32
CA LYS A 15 -2.47 6.84 -33.55
C LYS A 15 -3.03 6.17 -32.28
N ASN A 16 -4.29 6.46 -31.94
CA ASN A 16 -4.95 6.05 -30.69
C ASN A 16 -4.10 6.40 -29.45
N ASP A 17 -3.46 7.57 -29.47
CA ASP A 17 -2.51 8.01 -28.45
C ASP A 17 -2.45 9.55 -28.33
N TRP A 18 -1.89 10.03 -27.23
CA TRP A 18 -1.62 11.45 -26.96
C TRP A 18 -0.36 11.91 -27.69
N ILE A 19 -0.47 12.96 -28.49
CA ILE A 19 0.67 13.50 -29.24
C ILE A 19 0.83 15.01 -29.04
N THR A 20 2.06 15.49 -29.22
CA THR A 20 2.47 16.89 -29.00
C THR A 20 2.45 17.71 -30.30
N ASP A 21 2.13 17.10 -31.45
CA ASP A 21 2.19 17.73 -32.77
C ASP A 21 1.31 19.00 -32.88
N GLY A 22 1.94 20.15 -33.11
CA GLY A 22 1.24 21.43 -33.22
C GLY A 22 0.77 22.03 -31.89
N CYS A 23 1.15 21.41 -30.77
CA CYS A 23 1.02 21.95 -29.41
C CYS A 23 2.37 22.39 -28.87
N THR A 24 2.41 23.59 -28.29
CA THR A 24 3.63 24.20 -27.73
C THR A 24 3.37 24.78 -26.35
N LYS A 25 4.36 24.65 -25.46
CA LYS A 25 4.38 25.32 -24.15
C LYS A 25 4.57 26.83 -24.38
N THR A 26 3.78 27.64 -23.71
CA THR A 26 3.86 29.11 -23.76
C THR A 26 4.07 29.65 -22.35
N MET A 27 4.94 30.65 -22.21
CA MET A 27 5.16 31.34 -20.93
C MET A 27 4.70 32.79 -21.07
N ASN A 28 3.73 33.19 -20.26
CA ASN A 28 3.29 34.58 -20.23
C ASN A 28 4.30 35.46 -19.49
N SER A 29 4.27 36.77 -19.76
CA SER A 29 5.15 37.79 -19.15
C SER A 29 5.10 37.81 -17.61
N SER A 30 4.02 37.29 -17.02
CA SER A 30 3.81 37.13 -15.58
C SER A 30 4.38 35.82 -15.01
N GLY A 31 5.09 35.02 -15.82
CA GLY A 31 5.64 33.71 -15.43
C GLY A 31 4.63 32.56 -15.40
N ILE A 32 3.40 32.78 -15.87
CA ILE A 32 2.37 31.74 -15.93
C ILE A 32 2.62 30.84 -17.14
N ALA A 33 2.82 29.55 -16.88
CA ALA A 33 2.94 28.54 -17.91
C ALA A 33 1.55 28.19 -18.49
N GLY A 34 1.47 28.07 -19.81
CA GLY A 34 0.25 27.73 -20.55
C GLY A 34 0.56 26.87 -21.76
N CYS A 35 -0.49 26.43 -22.45
CA CYS A 35 -0.40 25.61 -23.66
C CYS A 35 -1.08 26.31 -24.84
N SER A 36 -0.43 26.29 -26.00
CA SER A 36 -1.01 26.76 -27.26
C SER A 36 -0.95 25.65 -28.30
N CYS A 37 -2.11 25.25 -28.83
CA CYS A 37 -2.22 24.28 -29.90
C CYS A 37 -2.86 24.94 -31.14
N LYS A 38 -2.15 24.99 -32.26
CA LYS A 38 -2.66 25.59 -33.51
C LYS A 38 -3.24 24.52 -34.44
N ASN A 39 -4.31 24.85 -35.18
CA ASN A 39 -4.93 24.02 -36.24
C ASN A 39 -5.61 22.68 -35.82
N LYS A 40 -6.11 22.54 -34.59
CA LYS A 40 -6.80 21.31 -34.12
C LYS A 40 -8.12 21.60 -33.38
N GLN A 41 -9.12 22.14 -34.08
CA GLN A 41 -10.43 22.52 -33.49
C GLN A 41 -11.38 21.35 -33.14
N LYS A 42 -11.04 20.08 -33.44
CA LYS A 42 -11.92 18.91 -33.22
C LYS A 42 -11.29 17.77 -32.40
N ALA A 43 -10.19 18.02 -31.69
CA ALA A 43 -9.52 17.00 -30.87
C ALA A 43 -9.65 17.31 -29.38
N ASN A 44 -9.71 16.26 -28.54
CA ASN A 44 -9.65 16.41 -27.09
C ASN A 44 -8.24 16.89 -26.69
N PHE A 45 -8.16 17.99 -25.96
CA PHE A 45 -6.92 18.56 -25.45
C PHE A 45 -6.71 18.14 -23.99
N ALA A 46 -5.46 17.89 -23.61
CA ALA A 46 -5.08 17.61 -22.22
C ALA A 46 -3.71 18.19 -21.88
N ILE A 47 -3.50 18.47 -20.60
CA ILE A 47 -2.20 18.78 -20.02
C ILE A 47 -1.79 17.55 -19.21
N LEU A 48 -0.77 16.83 -19.68
CA LEU A 48 -0.20 15.71 -18.94
C LEU A 48 0.85 16.28 -17.98
N MET A 49 0.79 15.89 -16.72
CA MET A 49 1.72 16.36 -15.70
C MET A 49 2.49 15.18 -15.14
N ALA A 50 3.82 15.30 -15.05
CA ALA A 50 4.62 14.34 -14.31
C ALA A 50 4.70 14.82 -12.86
N TYR A 51 4.28 13.96 -11.93
CA TYR A 51 4.39 14.26 -10.51
C TYR A 51 5.75 13.75 -10.01
N ASP A 52 6.72 14.65 -9.90
CA ASP A 52 7.97 14.37 -9.20
C ASP A 52 7.67 14.36 -7.69
N ILE A 53 7.50 13.16 -7.13
CA ILE A 53 7.31 13.00 -5.69
C ILE A 53 8.57 13.53 -5.02
N ASN A 54 8.47 14.68 -4.34
CA ASN A 54 9.60 15.28 -3.63
C ASN A 54 10.28 14.23 -2.75
N TYR A 55 11.50 13.83 -3.13
CA TYR A 55 12.24 12.70 -2.56
C TYR A 55 12.50 12.82 -1.05
N ASN A 56 12.41 14.03 -0.49
CA ASN A 56 12.49 14.24 0.96
C ASN A 56 11.29 13.62 1.71
N TYR A 57 10.08 13.63 1.14
CA TYR A 57 8.89 13.07 1.79
C TYR A 57 8.87 11.53 1.73
N SER A 58 9.27 10.94 0.59
CA SER A 58 9.38 9.47 0.48
C SER A 58 10.44 8.91 1.43
N LYS A 59 11.56 9.61 1.61
CA LYS A 59 12.56 9.31 2.64
C LYS A 59 11.99 9.37 4.05
N ALA A 60 11.29 10.44 4.40
CA ALA A 60 10.70 10.59 5.73
C ALA A 60 9.70 9.46 6.03
N LEU A 61 8.81 9.16 5.09
CA LEU A 61 7.83 8.09 5.25
C LEU A 61 8.49 6.71 5.35
N HIS A 62 9.58 6.48 4.61
CA HIS A 62 10.37 5.25 4.71
C HIS A 62 10.98 5.08 6.12
N TRP A 63 11.60 6.13 6.66
CA TRP A 63 12.17 6.10 8.03
C TRP A 63 11.10 5.93 9.11
N ILE A 64 9.95 6.58 8.97
CA ILE A 64 8.82 6.40 9.89
C ILE A 64 8.29 4.96 9.82
N SER A 65 8.18 4.40 8.62
CA SER A 65 7.68 3.04 8.40
C SER A 65 8.62 1.99 8.99
N ILE A 66 9.93 2.09 8.74
CA ILE A 66 10.90 1.10 9.25
C ILE A 66 11.00 1.15 10.78
N THR A 67 11.00 2.34 11.37
CA THR A 67 11.06 2.50 12.84
C THR A 67 9.78 1.98 13.49
N GLY A 68 8.61 2.31 12.93
CA GLY A 68 7.32 1.80 13.40
C GLY A 68 7.20 0.28 13.29
N CYS A 69 7.66 -0.32 12.19
CA CYS A 69 7.64 -1.78 12.00
C CYS A 69 8.58 -2.47 13.01
N ALA A 70 9.80 -1.97 13.22
CA ALA A 70 10.74 -2.55 14.17
C ALA A 70 10.17 -2.52 15.61
N LEU A 71 9.62 -1.39 16.04
CA LEU A 71 8.99 -1.26 17.35
C LEU A 71 7.80 -2.21 17.51
N SER A 72 6.97 -2.34 16.46
CA SER A 72 5.82 -3.23 16.47
C SER A 72 6.23 -4.70 16.59
N VAL A 73 7.25 -5.14 15.85
CA VAL A 73 7.77 -6.51 15.92
C VAL A 73 8.31 -6.81 17.33
N LEU A 74 9.07 -5.88 17.94
CA LEU A 74 9.55 -6.04 19.31
C LEU A 74 8.41 -6.16 20.32
N GLY A 75 7.40 -5.28 20.21
CA GLY A 75 6.21 -5.33 21.06
C GLY A 75 5.39 -6.62 20.91
N LEU A 76 5.25 -7.12 19.68
CA LEU A 76 4.56 -8.38 19.39
C LEU A 76 5.32 -9.58 19.97
N CYS A 77 6.65 -9.62 19.85
CA CYS A 77 7.48 -10.66 20.46
C CYS A 77 7.33 -10.65 21.99
N ALA A 78 7.42 -9.49 22.63
CA ALA A 78 7.21 -9.36 24.07
C ALA A 78 5.79 -9.80 24.50
N THR A 79 4.77 -9.44 23.73
CA THR A 79 3.38 -9.83 23.97
C THR A 79 3.21 -11.35 23.86
N ALA A 80 3.77 -11.99 22.83
CA ALA A 80 3.73 -13.44 22.66
C ALA A 80 4.39 -14.16 23.85
N LEU A 81 5.57 -13.70 24.29
CA LEU A 81 6.26 -14.24 25.46
C LEU A 81 5.40 -14.11 26.74
N TYR A 82 4.83 -12.93 26.97
CA TYR A 82 3.94 -12.70 28.11
C TYR A 82 2.73 -13.64 28.10
N GLN A 83 2.11 -13.86 26.93
CA GLN A 83 0.98 -14.76 26.76
C GLN A 83 1.36 -16.23 27.00
N ILE A 84 2.57 -16.64 26.59
CA ILE A 84 3.08 -18.00 26.84
C ILE A 84 3.30 -18.21 28.34
N ILE A 85 3.88 -17.24 29.05
CA ILE A 85 4.13 -17.30 30.50
C ILE A 85 2.80 -17.33 31.27
N THR A 86 1.85 -16.47 30.90
CA THR A 86 0.55 -16.37 31.58
C THR A 86 -0.47 -17.43 31.13
N ARG A 87 -0.12 -18.27 30.16
CA ARG A 87 -0.96 -19.35 29.63
C ARG A 87 -1.55 -20.25 30.72
N LYS A 88 -0.79 -20.51 31.78
CA LYS A 88 -1.23 -21.34 32.92
C LYS A 88 -2.37 -20.69 33.72
N SER A 89 -2.44 -19.36 33.74
CA SER A 89 -3.47 -18.58 34.45
C SER A 89 -4.67 -18.24 33.55
N ARG A 90 -4.43 -17.88 32.28
CA ARG A 90 -5.47 -17.37 31.36
C ARG A 90 -6.23 -18.47 30.61
N GLY A 91 -5.71 -19.69 30.59
CA GLY A 91 -6.27 -20.82 29.88
C GLY A 91 -5.83 -20.88 28.41
N GLY A 92 -5.90 -22.08 27.81
CA GLY A 92 -5.34 -22.34 26.47
C GLY A 92 -6.08 -21.63 25.32
N ASN A 93 -7.38 -21.38 25.46
CA ASN A 93 -8.23 -20.80 24.41
C ASN A 93 -7.88 -19.33 24.10
N PRO A 94 -7.88 -18.39 25.08
CA PRO A 94 -7.53 -16.99 24.81
C PRO A 94 -6.07 -16.83 24.40
N THR A 95 -5.14 -17.60 24.97
CA THR A 95 -3.73 -17.58 24.55
C THR A 95 -3.56 -18.01 23.10
N LEU A 96 -4.28 -19.04 22.62
CA LEU A 96 -4.24 -19.48 21.22
C LEU A 96 -4.64 -18.35 20.25
N LEU A 97 -5.73 -17.64 20.56
CA LEU A 97 -6.23 -16.56 19.70
C LEU A 97 -5.22 -15.41 19.62
N VAL A 98 -4.69 -14.96 20.77
CA VAL A 98 -3.73 -13.85 20.80
C VAL A 98 -2.42 -14.22 20.10
N VAL A 99 -1.94 -15.47 20.24
CA VAL A 99 -0.74 -15.93 19.53
C VAL A 99 -0.96 -15.88 18.01
N ASN A 100 -2.11 -16.31 17.49
CA ASN A 100 -2.40 -16.23 16.05
C ASN A 100 -2.49 -14.77 15.55
N ILE A 101 -3.04 -13.85 16.36
CA ILE A 101 -3.02 -12.40 16.07
C ILE A 101 -1.58 -11.90 15.95
N CYS A 102 -0.74 -12.24 16.94
CA CYS A 102 0.66 -11.82 16.95
C CYS A 102 1.42 -12.39 15.74
N THR A 103 1.28 -13.67 15.45
CA THR A 103 1.94 -14.32 14.30
C THR A 103 1.50 -13.69 12.98
N SER A 104 0.20 -13.46 12.77
CA SER A 104 -0.31 -12.85 11.53
C SER A 104 0.23 -11.44 11.33
N MET A 105 0.26 -10.63 12.38
CA MET A 105 0.80 -9.27 12.32
C MET A 105 2.31 -9.24 12.14
N THR A 106 3.07 -10.13 12.79
CA THR A 106 4.51 -10.24 12.56
C THR A 106 4.81 -10.55 11.09
N ILE A 107 4.10 -11.50 10.48
CA ILE A 107 4.30 -11.84 9.06
C ILE A 107 3.92 -10.67 8.16
N PHE A 108 2.80 -10.00 8.42
CA PHE A 108 2.40 -8.79 7.69
C PHE A 108 3.50 -7.72 7.73
N TYR A 109 4.06 -7.41 8.90
CA TYR A 109 5.13 -6.40 9.01
C TYR A 109 6.41 -6.81 8.28
N LEU A 110 6.79 -8.10 8.30
CA LEU A 110 7.95 -8.59 7.55
C LEU A 110 7.74 -8.48 6.03
N LEU A 111 6.55 -8.82 5.53
CA LEU A 111 6.18 -8.66 4.14
C LEU A 111 6.14 -7.19 3.74
N PHE A 112 5.62 -6.33 4.61
CA PHE A 112 5.55 -4.89 4.36
C PHE A 112 6.95 -4.29 4.23
N VAL A 113 7.86 -4.59 5.17
CA VAL A 113 9.26 -4.14 5.12
C VAL A 113 9.97 -4.69 3.87
N SER A 114 9.70 -5.93 3.48
CA SER A 114 10.28 -6.51 2.26
C SER A 114 9.72 -5.86 0.98
N GLY A 115 8.44 -5.49 0.97
CA GLY A 115 7.75 -4.89 -0.17
C GLY A 115 8.10 -3.41 -0.38
N ILE A 116 8.34 -2.64 0.69
CA ILE A 116 8.80 -1.24 0.56
C ILE A 116 10.24 -1.13 0.05
N ASN A 117 11.04 -2.19 0.20
CA ASN A 117 12.44 -2.20 -0.19
C ASN A 117 12.59 -2.48 -1.70
N ASN A 118 11.99 -1.61 -2.53
CA ASN A 118 12.22 -1.56 -3.96
C ASN A 118 13.36 -0.57 -4.21
N PRO A 119 14.52 -0.98 -4.76
CA PRO A 119 15.55 -0.05 -5.18
C PRO A 119 14.98 0.74 -6.36
N VAL A 120 14.32 1.87 -6.05
CA VAL A 120 13.92 2.85 -7.04
C VAL A 120 15.22 3.32 -7.69
N GLN A 121 15.51 2.73 -8.84
CA GLN A 121 16.64 3.08 -9.65
C GLN A 121 16.41 4.53 -10.05
N HIS A 122 17.32 5.42 -9.64
CA HIS A 122 17.28 6.83 -9.96
C HIS A 122 17.31 6.99 -11.49
N VAL A 123 16.15 6.97 -12.13
CA VAL A 123 16.02 7.48 -13.49
C VAL A 123 16.16 8.98 -13.34
N ASN A 124 17.33 9.49 -13.73
CA ASN A 124 17.54 10.92 -13.86
C ASN A 124 16.59 11.42 -14.95
N VAL A 125 15.39 11.82 -14.58
CA VAL A 125 14.50 12.55 -15.49
C VAL A 125 15.20 13.88 -15.74
N ALA A 126 15.85 13.96 -16.91
CA ALA A 126 16.44 15.19 -17.39
C ALA A 126 15.32 16.25 -17.41
N ARG A 127 15.49 17.33 -16.66
CA ARG A 127 14.56 18.46 -16.67
C ARG A 127 14.66 19.17 -18.02
N VAL A 128 13.90 18.69 -19.01
CA VAL A 128 13.83 19.34 -20.31
C VAL A 128 12.86 20.52 -20.22
N PHE A 129 13.34 21.61 -19.59
CA PHE A 129 12.59 22.86 -19.43
C PHE A 129 12.17 23.53 -20.75
N GLY A 130 12.66 23.05 -21.90
CA GLY A 130 12.38 23.62 -23.22
C GLY A 130 11.46 22.81 -24.13
N GLU A 131 11.40 21.49 -24.00
CA GLU A 131 10.74 20.65 -25.00
C GLU A 131 9.37 20.17 -24.53
N ASN A 132 8.40 20.13 -25.44
CA ASN A 132 7.07 19.59 -25.20
C ASN A 132 7.11 18.07 -25.42
N ILE A 133 7.75 17.35 -24.50
CA ILE A 133 7.88 15.88 -24.53
C ILE A 133 6.80 15.30 -23.62
N VAL A 134 6.08 14.27 -24.10
CA VAL A 134 5.12 13.51 -23.27
C VAL A 134 5.89 12.84 -22.14
N PRO A 135 5.57 13.10 -20.86
CA PRO A 135 6.20 12.40 -19.74
C PRO A 135 5.99 10.90 -19.87
N GLU A 136 6.98 10.13 -19.44
CA GLU A 136 6.84 8.68 -19.38
C GLU A 136 5.66 8.35 -18.45
N SER A 137 4.72 7.54 -18.95
CA SER A 137 3.53 7.19 -18.19
C SER A 137 3.91 6.17 -17.12
N ASP A 138 3.50 6.40 -15.87
CA ASP A 138 3.57 5.40 -14.80
C ASP A 138 2.69 4.16 -15.08
N HIS A 139 1.91 4.18 -16.16
CA HIS A 139 1.07 3.07 -16.55
C HIS A 139 1.93 1.93 -17.11
N HIS A 140 2.22 0.96 -16.25
CA HIS A 140 2.86 -0.30 -16.64
C HIS A 140 2.04 -0.97 -17.76
N LYS A 141 2.62 -1.06 -18.95
CA LYS A 141 1.99 -1.63 -20.16
C LYS A 141 2.23 -3.14 -20.28
N TYR A 142 3.15 -3.67 -19.48
CA TYR A 142 3.49 -5.08 -19.40
C TYR A 142 2.82 -5.70 -18.16
N PRO A 143 2.28 -6.93 -18.24
CA PRO A 143 1.80 -7.63 -17.06
C PRO A 143 2.94 -7.76 -16.04
N ASP A 144 2.65 -7.46 -14.77
CA ASP A 144 3.62 -7.60 -13.68
C ASP A 144 4.04 -9.07 -13.54
N GLU A 145 5.16 -9.44 -14.15
CA GLU A 145 5.82 -10.75 -13.97
C GLU A 145 6.59 -10.84 -12.64
N GLY A 146 6.57 -9.76 -11.85
CA GLY A 146 7.31 -9.63 -10.61
C GLY A 146 6.57 -10.15 -9.36
N PRO A 147 7.30 -10.27 -8.23
CA PRO A 147 6.73 -10.70 -6.95
C PRO A 147 5.74 -9.68 -6.34
N CYS A 148 5.57 -8.49 -6.93
CA CYS A 148 4.73 -7.41 -6.39
C CYS A 148 3.26 -7.83 -6.20
N THR A 149 2.68 -8.54 -7.18
CA THR A 149 1.31 -9.06 -7.09
C THR A 149 1.19 -10.10 -5.97
N ALA A 150 2.16 -11.01 -5.86
CA ALA A 150 2.18 -12.02 -4.80
C ALA A 150 2.35 -11.40 -3.41
N VAL A 151 3.25 -10.41 -3.26
CA VAL A 151 3.45 -9.67 -2.00
C VAL A 151 2.18 -8.92 -1.61
N THR A 152 1.53 -8.25 -2.55
CA THR A 152 0.26 -7.54 -2.31
C THR A 152 -0.84 -8.50 -1.88
N ALA A 153 -0.97 -9.64 -2.56
CA ALA A 153 -1.95 -10.67 -2.19
C ALA A 153 -1.70 -11.22 -0.78
N LEU A 154 -0.43 -11.50 -0.45
CA LEU A 154 -0.05 -11.98 0.89
C LEU A 154 -0.32 -10.92 1.97
N LEU A 155 0.01 -9.65 1.72
CA LEU A 155 -0.28 -8.55 2.65
C LEU A 155 -1.78 -8.45 2.93
N GLN A 156 -2.61 -8.52 1.89
CA GLN A 156 -4.06 -8.47 2.01
C GLN A 156 -4.58 -9.67 2.82
N TYR A 157 -4.07 -10.87 2.55
CA TYR A 157 -4.43 -12.08 3.29
C TYR A 157 -4.11 -11.96 4.78
N PHE A 158 -2.89 -11.57 5.17
CA PHE A 158 -2.52 -11.46 6.58
C PHE A 158 -3.24 -10.33 7.32
N LEU A 159 -3.62 -9.27 6.61
CA LEU A 159 -4.44 -8.19 7.15
C LEU A 159 -5.86 -8.69 7.45
N LEU A 160 -6.49 -9.39 6.50
CA LEU A 160 -7.81 -10.00 6.69
C LEU A 160 -7.78 -11.07 7.80
N ALA A 161 -6.78 -11.95 7.79
CA ALA A 161 -6.58 -12.94 8.84
C ALA A 161 -6.49 -12.27 10.22
N THR A 162 -5.72 -11.17 10.34
CA THR A 162 -5.63 -10.44 11.61
C THR A 162 -6.97 -9.86 12.04
N PHE A 163 -7.75 -9.29 11.12
CA PHE A 163 -9.08 -8.77 11.43
C PHE A 163 -10.01 -9.88 11.92
N THR A 164 -9.99 -11.03 11.25
CA THR A 164 -10.73 -12.24 11.65
C THR A 164 -10.32 -12.71 13.05
N TRP A 165 -9.02 -12.81 13.33
CA TRP A 165 -8.53 -13.23 14.64
C TRP A 165 -8.89 -12.25 15.76
N ASN A 166 -8.84 -10.94 15.52
CA ASN A 166 -9.28 -9.93 16.49
C ASN A 166 -10.78 -10.03 16.78
N THR A 167 -11.59 -10.29 15.75
CA THR A 167 -13.03 -10.49 15.90
C THR A 167 -13.31 -11.76 16.71
N LEU A 168 -12.63 -12.87 16.42
CA LEU A 168 -12.75 -14.11 17.19
C LEU A 168 -12.32 -13.96 18.65
N TYR A 169 -11.27 -13.17 18.90
CA TYR A 169 -10.85 -12.80 20.26
C TYR A 169 -11.93 -11.97 20.97
N GLY A 170 -12.52 -10.98 20.29
CA GLY A 170 -13.63 -10.20 20.83
C GLY A 170 -14.85 -11.07 21.19
N ILE A 171 -15.22 -12.00 20.30
CA ILE A 171 -16.30 -12.97 20.55
C ILE A 171 -15.96 -13.87 21.76
N ASN A 172 -14.72 -14.33 21.88
CA ASN A 172 -14.27 -15.14 23.01
C ASN A 172 -14.43 -14.39 24.34
N VAL A 173 -13.99 -13.13 24.40
CA VAL A 173 -14.13 -12.27 25.58
C VAL A 173 -15.60 -12.02 25.89
N TYR A 174 -16.42 -11.75 24.88
CA TYR A 174 -17.86 -11.57 25.04
C TYR A 174 -18.54 -12.83 25.62
N MET A 175 -18.21 -14.02 25.11
CA MET A 175 -18.70 -15.28 25.64
C MET A 175 -18.25 -15.52 27.09
N LEU A 176 -16.99 -15.20 27.44
CA LEU A 176 -16.51 -15.32 28.82
C LEU A 176 -17.25 -14.38 29.78
N PHE A 177 -17.60 -13.18 29.31
CA PHE A 177 -18.33 -12.21 30.10
C PHE A 177 -19.80 -12.62 30.29
N GLN A 178 -20.50 -12.97 29.21
CA GLN A 178 -21.91 -13.35 29.25
C GLN A 178 -22.12 -14.73 29.90
N SER A 179 -21.20 -15.67 29.69
CA SER A 179 -21.27 -17.04 30.18
C SER A 179 -20.31 -17.29 31.34
N SER A 180 -20.21 -16.35 32.28
CA SER A 180 -19.33 -16.44 33.46
C SER A 180 -19.54 -17.71 34.31
N VAL A 181 -20.66 -18.43 34.12
CA VAL A 181 -21.00 -19.71 34.76
C VAL A 181 -20.65 -20.95 33.91
N SER A 182 -20.58 -20.83 32.58
CA SER A 182 -20.49 -21.98 31.65
C SER A 182 -19.13 -22.13 30.93
N GLY A 183 -18.30 -21.08 30.97
CA GLY A 183 -17.01 -21.07 30.27
C GLY A 183 -17.15 -21.09 28.74
N THR A 184 -16.02 -21.25 28.03
CA THR A 184 -16.03 -21.28 26.56
C THR A 184 -16.39 -22.67 26.02
N PRO A 185 -17.25 -22.78 25.00
CA PRO A 185 -17.64 -24.07 24.44
C PRO A 185 -16.42 -24.85 23.91
N ARG A 186 -16.39 -26.17 24.13
CA ARG A 186 -15.28 -27.04 23.67
C ARG A 186 -15.08 -27.04 22.15
N TRP A 187 -16.12 -26.74 21.37
CA TRP A 187 -16.06 -26.67 19.91
C TRP A 187 -15.47 -25.34 19.41
N PHE A 188 -15.49 -24.29 20.23
CA PHE A 188 -15.14 -22.93 19.82
C PHE A 188 -13.70 -22.81 19.28
N PRO A 189 -12.65 -23.34 19.93
CA PRO A 189 -11.28 -23.22 19.42
C PRO A 189 -11.08 -23.90 18.06
N LYS A 190 -11.78 -25.03 17.82
CA LYS A 190 -11.70 -25.75 16.55
C LYS A 190 -12.32 -24.95 15.41
N VAL A 191 -13.49 -24.34 15.66
CA VAL A 191 -14.15 -23.46 14.68
C VAL A 191 -13.34 -22.20 14.44
N SER A 192 -12.82 -21.57 15.49
CA SER A 192 -11.95 -20.39 15.36
C SER A 192 -10.71 -20.66 14.52
N MET A 193 -10.09 -21.84 14.65
CA MET A 193 -8.95 -22.23 13.81
C MET A 193 -9.32 -22.43 12.34
N ALA A 194 -10.47 -23.02 12.05
CA ALA A 194 -10.95 -23.19 10.68
C ALA A 194 -11.33 -21.86 10.02
N VAL A 195 -11.95 -20.95 10.78
CA VAL A 195 -12.37 -19.63 10.29
C VAL A 195 -11.18 -18.68 10.12
N GLY A 196 -10.25 -18.64 11.09
CA GLY A 196 -9.14 -17.69 11.09
C GLY A 196 -8.05 -17.95 10.06
N TRP A 197 -7.90 -19.21 9.60
CA TRP A 197 -7.02 -19.59 8.50
C TRP A 197 -7.79 -19.99 7.24
N GLY A 198 -9.09 -19.70 7.19
CA GLY A 198 -9.92 -20.02 6.05
C GLY A 198 -9.45 -19.30 4.78
N PRO A 199 -9.77 -19.85 3.59
CA PRO A 199 -9.50 -19.15 2.34
C PRO A 199 -10.32 -17.85 2.30
N HIS A 200 -9.61 -16.73 2.23
CA HIS A 200 -10.16 -15.38 2.07
C HIS A 200 -9.84 -14.84 0.68
#